data_AF-A0A440FXH9-F1
#
_entry.id   AF-A0A440FXH9-F1
#
_cell.length_a   1.000
_cell.length_b   1.000
_cell.length_c   1.000
_cell.angle_alpha   90.00
_cell.angle_beta   90.00
_cell.angle_gamma   90.00
#
_symmetry.space_group_name_H-M   'P 1'
#
loop_
_entity.id
_entity.type
_entity.pdbx_description
1 polymer ?
#
loop_
_entity_poly.entity_id
_entity_poly.type
_entity_poly.pdbx_seq_one_letter_code
_entity_poly.pdbx_strand_id
1 'polypeptide(L)'
;MRAADEQKIDYQKLRIVDFFLCFPWLIKEITASRSIKNFAKRKNSILKAYIATKYDVTPAPRTLFARMEPIQMAALGGLISAGVASGSRDAAVRIDVDALSSGLNSLTAKFNDNNRELVEFLSQELIKLPYAGDGGLKHRSGLDEYRYDNI
;
A
#
# COMPACT_ATOMS: atom_id res chain seq x y z
N MET A 1 24.03 -15.05 1.20
CA MET A 1 24.20 -13.59 1.29
C MET A 1 23.36 -12.95 0.20
N ARG A 2 22.06 -12.73 0.45
CA ARG A 2 21.20 -11.93 -0.44
C ARG A 2 21.10 -10.56 0.21
N ALA A 3 21.49 -9.52 -0.53
CA ALA A 3 21.30 -8.15 -0.12
C ALA A 3 19.81 -7.97 0.23
N ALA A 4 19.52 -7.81 1.51
CA ALA A 4 18.26 -7.23 1.93
C ALA A 4 18.29 -5.81 1.35
N ASP A 5 17.60 -5.61 0.23
CA ASP A 5 17.43 -4.29 -0.36
C ASP A 5 16.85 -3.40 0.74
N GLU A 6 17.69 -2.50 1.26
CA GLU A 6 17.36 -1.50 2.26
C GLU A 6 16.42 -0.46 1.64
N GLN A 7 15.23 -0.88 1.24
CA GLN A 7 14.31 -0.01 0.55
C GLN A 7 13.63 0.88 1.59
N LYS A 8 14.15 2.11 1.67
CA LYS A 8 13.48 3.23 2.31
C LYS A 8 12.23 3.56 1.50
N ILE A 9 11.06 3.38 2.09
CA ILE A 9 9.77 3.63 1.44
C ILE A 9 9.12 4.83 2.11
N ASP A 10 8.68 5.79 1.31
CA ASP A 10 7.87 6.91 1.78
C ASP A 10 6.60 6.40 2.49
N TYR A 11 6.39 6.84 3.73
CA TYR A 11 5.23 6.45 4.54
C TYR A 11 3.90 6.70 3.83
N GLN A 12 3.76 7.79 3.08
CA GLN A 12 2.52 8.09 2.36
C GLN A 12 2.23 7.06 1.26
N LYS A 13 3.28 6.49 0.65
CA LYS A 13 3.10 5.37 -0.29
C LYS A 13 2.68 4.09 0.43
N LEU A 14 3.29 3.80 1.59
CA LEU A 14 2.91 2.66 2.43
C LEU A 14 1.43 2.71 2.82
N ARG A 15 0.94 3.88 3.21
CA ARG A 15 -0.49 4.06 3.52
C ARG A 15 -1.40 3.71 2.34
N ILE A 16 -1.04 4.16 1.13
CA ILE A 16 -1.83 3.89 -0.08
C ILE A 16 -1.86 2.40 -0.38
N VAL A 17 -0.72 1.71 -0.33
CA VAL A 17 -0.69 0.27 -0.60
C VAL A 17 -1.40 -0.54 0.50
N ASP A 18 -1.29 -0.14 1.76
CA ASP A 18 -2.01 -0.75 2.89
C ASP A 18 -3.53 -0.59 2.73
N PHE A 19 -4.00 0.59 2.33
CA PHE A 19 -5.41 0.82 2.03
C PHE A 19 -5.95 -0.16 0.96
N PHE A 20 -5.22 -0.34 -0.15
CA PHE A 20 -5.64 -1.27 -1.19
C PHE A 20 -5.40 -2.74 -0.85
N LEU A 21 -4.56 -3.04 0.14
CA LEU A 21 -4.45 -4.37 0.71
C LEU A 21 -5.69 -4.72 1.53
N CYS A 22 -6.20 -3.76 2.32
CA CYS A 22 -7.44 -3.92 3.10
C CYS A 22 -8.70 -3.89 2.24
N PHE A 23 -8.71 -3.09 1.16
CA PHE A 23 -9.87 -2.90 0.29
C PHE A 23 -9.54 -3.13 -1.20
N PRO A 24 -9.22 -4.37 -1.62
CA PRO A 24 -8.70 -4.62 -2.96
C PRO A 24 -9.69 -4.28 -4.08
N TRP A 25 -11.00 -4.39 -3.84
CA TRP A 25 -12.03 -4.01 -4.82
C TRP A 25 -12.04 -2.50 -5.15
N LEU A 26 -11.46 -1.65 -4.28
CA LEU A 26 -11.33 -0.21 -4.52
C LEU A 26 -10.19 0.11 -5.49
N ILE A 27 -9.36 -0.86 -5.89
CA ILE A 27 -8.36 -0.69 -6.95
C ILE A 27 -9.00 -0.25 -8.29
N LYS A 28 -10.31 -0.48 -8.48
CA LYS A 28 -11.06 0.02 -9.64
C LYS A 28 -10.93 1.55 -9.80
N GLU A 29 -10.81 2.28 -8.70
CA GLU A 29 -10.66 3.74 -8.67
C GLU A 29 -9.28 4.19 -9.18
N ILE A 30 -8.28 3.30 -9.20
CA ILE A 30 -6.93 3.65 -9.67
C ILE A 30 -6.91 3.77 -11.19
N THR A 31 -6.51 4.94 -11.69
CA THR A 31 -6.29 5.17 -13.11
C THR A 31 -5.02 4.49 -13.61
N ALA A 32 -5.11 3.79 -14.74
CA ALA A 32 -4.03 2.94 -15.22
C ALA A 32 -2.76 3.74 -15.59
N SER A 33 -1.60 3.27 -15.14
CA SER A 33 -0.31 3.85 -15.52
C SER A 33 0.25 3.18 -16.77
N ARG A 34 0.77 3.99 -17.70
CA ARG A 34 1.53 3.49 -18.86
C ARG A 34 2.95 3.05 -18.48
N SER A 35 3.48 3.51 -17.34
CA SER A 35 4.82 3.13 -16.86
C SER A 35 4.87 1.71 -16.28
N ILE A 36 3.71 1.11 -15.98
CA ILE A 36 3.61 -0.25 -15.46
C ILE A 36 3.06 -1.15 -16.56
N LYS A 37 3.87 -2.12 -16.98
CA LYS A 37 3.50 -3.07 -18.02
C LYS A 37 2.26 -3.86 -17.58
N ASN A 38 1.30 -4.02 -18.49
CA ASN A 38 0.06 -4.77 -18.25
C ASN A 38 -0.80 -4.27 -17.08
N PHE A 39 -0.65 -3.03 -16.63
CA PHE A 39 -1.37 -2.49 -15.46
C PHE A 39 -2.88 -2.78 -15.53
N ALA A 40 -3.53 -2.42 -16.64
CA ALA A 40 -4.98 -2.62 -16.78
C ALA A 40 -5.38 -4.10 -16.71
N LYS A 41 -4.56 -5.00 -17.28
CA LYS A 41 -4.82 -6.44 -17.23
C LYS A 41 -4.70 -6.97 -15.80
N ARG A 42 -3.63 -6.61 -15.07
CA ARG A 42 -3.45 -7.00 -13.67
C ARG A 42 -4.56 -6.43 -12.78
N LYS A 43 -4.87 -5.13 -12.95
CA LYS A 43 -6.00 -4.45 -12.28
C LYS A 43 -7.29 -5.25 -12.43
N ASN A 44 -7.62 -5.63 -13.66
CA ASN A 44 -8.84 -6.38 -13.96
C ASN A 44 -8.81 -7.81 -13.40
N SER A 45 -7.65 -8.47 -13.34
CA SER A 45 -7.51 -9.79 -12.71
C SER A 45 -7.79 -9.72 -11.21
N ILE A 46 -7.18 -8.75 -10.52
CA ILE A 46 -7.42 -8.49 -9.10
C ILE A 46 -8.90 -8.19 -8.83
N LEU A 47 -9.54 -7.34 -9.64
CA LEU A 47 -10.96 -7.03 -9.47
C LEU A 47 -11.89 -8.24 -9.66
N LYS A 48 -11.46 -9.26 -10.43
CA LYS A 48 -12.20 -10.52 -10.55
C LYS A 48 -12.00 -11.43 -9.34
N ALA A 49 -10.81 -11.40 -8.73
CA ALA A 49 -10.50 -12.20 -7.54
C ALA A 49 -11.10 -11.61 -6.26
N TYR A 50 -11.19 -10.28 -6.16
CA TYR A 50 -11.66 -9.55 -4.98
C TYR A 50 -12.95 -8.77 -5.30
N ILE A 51 -14.05 -9.49 -5.42
CA ILE A 51 -15.36 -8.92 -5.72
C ILE A 51 -15.99 -8.37 -4.44
N ALA A 52 -16.35 -7.08 -4.46
CA ALA A 52 -17.10 -6.47 -3.37
C ALA A 52 -18.49 -7.12 -3.23
N THR A 53 -18.84 -7.50 -2.01
CA THR A 53 -20.15 -8.03 -1.65
C THR A 53 -21.10 -6.89 -1.24
N LYS A 54 -22.39 -7.21 -1.05
CA LYS A 54 -23.39 -6.26 -0.55
C LYS A 54 -23.11 -5.79 0.89
N TYR A 55 -22.27 -6.51 1.63
CA TYR A 55 -21.89 -6.17 3.00
C TYR A 55 -20.64 -5.29 3.05
N ASP A 56 -19.93 -5.11 1.93
CA ASP A 56 -18.74 -4.24 1.82
C ASP A 56 -19.14 -2.77 1.62
N VAL A 57 -20.05 -2.30 2.47
CA VAL A 57 -20.51 -0.90 2.49
C VAL A 57 -19.48 -0.08 3.25
N THR A 58 -18.80 0.81 2.54
CA THR A 58 -17.79 1.70 3.10
C THR A 58 -18.13 3.16 2.80
N PRO A 59 -17.64 4.11 3.61
CA PRO A 59 -17.61 5.52 3.21
C PRO A 59 -16.87 5.70 1.88
N ALA A 60 -16.96 6.90 1.30
CA ALA A 60 -16.14 7.24 0.14
C ALA A 60 -14.65 6.90 0.38
N PRO A 61 -13.91 6.35 -0.61
CA PRO A 61 -12.55 5.84 -0.43
C PRO A 61 -11.60 6.85 0.24
N ARG A 62 -11.69 8.12 -0.14
CA ARG A 62 -10.96 9.24 0.47
C ARG A 62 -11.23 9.39 1.98
N THR A 63 -12.50 9.37 2.37
CA THR A 63 -12.92 9.45 3.78
C THR A 63 -12.43 8.24 4.57
N LEU A 64 -12.52 7.05 3.98
CA LEU A 64 -12.02 5.83 4.60
C LEU A 64 -10.49 5.84 4.77
N PHE A 65 -9.76 6.28 3.74
CA PHE A 65 -8.31 6.43 3.76
C PHE A 65 -7.83 7.42 4.84
N ALA A 66 -8.51 8.56 4.98
CA ALA A 66 -8.22 9.51 6.05
C ALA A 66 -8.47 8.90 7.45
N ARG A 67 -9.55 8.14 7.61
CA ARG A 67 -9.89 7.44 8.87
C ARG A 67 -8.92 6.31 9.22
N MET A 68 -8.25 5.70 8.24
CA MET A 68 -7.23 4.68 8.49
C MET A 68 -5.92 5.24 9.02
N GLU A 69 -5.66 6.54 8.87
CA GLU A 69 -4.36 7.09 9.25
C GLU A 69 -3.96 6.81 10.71
N PRO A 70 -4.83 7.02 11.72
CA PRO A 70 -4.43 6.79 13.11
C PRO A 70 -4.06 5.33 13.39
N ILE A 71 -4.77 4.36 12.79
CA ILE A 71 -4.47 2.93 12.99
C ILE A 71 -3.21 2.51 12.24
N GLN A 72 -2.98 3.05 11.03
CA GLN A 72 -1.74 2.84 10.28
C GLN A 72 -0.53 3.41 11.02
N MET A 73 -0.68 4.60 11.62
CA MET A 73 0.36 5.23 12.44
C MET A 73 0.67 4.42 13.70
N ALA A 74 -0.37 3.95 14.40
CA ALA A 74 -0.20 3.10 15.58
C ALA A 74 0.49 1.77 15.23
N ALA A 75 0.13 1.16 14.10
CA ALA A 75 0.77 -0.07 13.61
C ALA A 75 2.27 0.16 13.32
N LEU A 76 2.62 1.25 12.63
CA LEU A 76 4.02 1.62 12.40
C LEU A 76 4.78 1.85 13.73
N GLY A 77 4.18 2.56 14.67
CA GLY A 77 4.76 2.78 16.00
C GLY A 77 5.00 1.47 16.76
N GLY A 78 4.09 0.50 16.65
CA GLY A 78 4.25 -0.84 17.20
C GLY A 78 5.43 -1.59 16.55
N LEU A 79 5.54 -1.55 15.22
CA LEU A 79 6.67 -2.17 14.49
C LEU A 79 8.01 -1.53 14.86
N ILE A 80 8.05 -0.20 15.02
CA ILE A 80 9.26 0.52 15.47
C ILE A 80 9.63 0.13 16.89
N SER A 81 8.65 0.10 17.80
CA SER A 81 8.87 -0.27 19.20
C SER A 81 9.35 -1.72 19.35
N ALA A 82 8.93 -2.60 18.45
CA ALA A 82 9.38 -3.99 18.38
C ALA A 82 10.75 -4.17 17.70
N GLY A 83 11.37 -3.09 17.20
CA GLY A 83 12.64 -3.15 16.45
C GLY A 83 12.53 -3.73 15.04
N VAL A 84 11.31 -3.91 14.53
CA VAL A 84 11.03 -4.47 13.18
C VAL A 84 11.04 -3.39 12.10
N ALA A 85 10.88 -2.12 12.48
CA ALA A 85 10.93 -1.00 11.56
C ALA A 85 11.68 0.19 12.15
N SER A 86 12.08 1.12 11.29
CA SER A 86 12.57 2.44 11.67
C SER A 86 12.02 3.50 10.70
N GLY A 87 11.97 4.76 11.15
CA GLY A 87 11.41 5.87 10.39
C GLY A 87 10.29 6.60 11.14
N SER A 88 9.51 7.40 10.42
CA SER A 88 8.39 8.15 10.98
C SER A 88 7.40 8.53 9.88
N ARG A 89 6.33 9.27 10.23
CA ARG A 89 5.33 9.79 9.28
C ARG A 89 5.93 10.70 8.21
N ASP A 90 6.94 11.48 8.57
CA ASP A 90 7.55 12.53 7.74
C ASP A 90 8.87 12.06 7.11
N ALA A 91 9.25 10.81 7.35
CA ALA A 91 10.48 10.21 6.85
C ALA A 91 10.18 8.92 6.09
N ALA A 92 11.19 8.44 5.36
CA ALA A 92 11.09 7.10 4.79
C ALA A 92 11.12 6.05 5.91
N VAL A 93 10.25 5.06 5.78
CA VAL A 93 10.17 3.87 6.62
C VAL A 93 11.10 2.81 6.04
N ARG A 94 11.82 2.15 6.93
CA ARG A 94 12.61 0.95 6.63
C ARG A 94 12.07 -0.20 7.47
N ILE A 95 11.88 -1.35 6.84
CA ILE A 95 11.53 -2.60 7.51
C ILE A 95 12.79 -3.45 7.63
N ASP A 96 13.03 -3.97 8.83
CA ASP A 96 14.03 -4.99 9.09
C ASP A 96 13.36 -6.37 9.06
N VAL A 97 13.53 -7.07 7.95
CA VAL A 97 12.91 -8.39 7.73
C VAL A 97 13.56 -9.45 8.62
N ASP A 98 14.83 -9.27 8.98
CA ASP A 98 15.56 -10.22 9.83
C ASP A 98 15.13 -10.11 11.30
N ALA A 99 14.58 -8.96 11.70
CA ALA A 99 13.97 -8.76 13.02
C ALA A 99 12.58 -9.41 13.17
N LEU A 100 11.97 -9.92 12.10
CA LEU A 100 10.68 -10.61 12.18
C LEU A 100 10.81 -11.97 12.85
N SER A 101 9.93 -12.26 13.79
CA SER A 101 9.84 -13.59 14.40
C SER A 101 9.49 -14.65 13.34
N SER A 102 9.94 -15.89 13.54
CA SER A 102 9.67 -17.01 12.63
C SER A 102 8.16 -17.24 12.41
N GLY A 103 7.34 -17.03 13.45
CA GLY A 103 5.89 -17.10 13.37
C GLY A 103 5.30 -16.03 12.45
N LEU A 104 5.70 -14.76 12.60
CA LEU A 104 5.26 -13.68 11.73
C LEU A 104 5.72 -13.90 10.28
N ASN A 105 6.98 -14.29 10.09
CA ASN A 105 7.50 -14.62 8.76
C ASN A 105 6.67 -15.72 8.07
N SER A 106 6.29 -16.77 8.82
CA SER A 106 5.46 -17.86 8.28
C SER A 106 4.05 -17.40 7.91
N LEU A 107 3.42 -16.57 8.75
CA LEU A 107 2.09 -16.01 8.48
C LEU A 107 2.12 -15.07 7.26
N THR A 108 3.12 -14.20 7.18
CA THR A 108 3.29 -13.28 6.04
C THR A 108 3.57 -14.05 4.75
N ALA A 109 4.42 -15.09 4.79
CA ALA A 109 4.67 -15.93 3.61
C ALA A 109 3.39 -16.63 3.13
N LYS A 110 2.63 -17.24 4.04
CA LYS A 110 1.34 -17.87 3.71
C LYS A 110 0.33 -16.88 3.15
N PHE A 111 0.25 -15.68 3.73
CA PHE A 111 -0.62 -14.62 3.22
C PHE A 111 -0.21 -14.18 1.81
N ASN A 112 1.10 -14.00 1.57
CA ASN A 112 1.64 -13.64 0.27
C ASN A 112 1.37 -14.71 -0.78
N ASP A 113 1.49 -15.99 -0.44
CA ASP A 113 1.19 -17.08 -1.37
C ASP A 113 -0.29 -17.14 -1.75
N ASN A 114 -1.18 -16.96 -0.77
CA ASN A 114 -2.62 -16.95 -1.02
C ASN A 114 -3.10 -15.71 -1.79
N ASN A 115 -2.37 -14.60 -1.71
CA ASN A 115 -2.75 -13.31 -2.28
C ASN A 115 -1.70 -12.77 -3.26
N ARG A 116 -0.94 -13.67 -3.91
CA ARG A 116 0.29 -13.34 -4.64
C ARG A 116 0.10 -12.22 -5.65
N GLU A 117 -0.95 -12.31 -6.49
CA GLU A 117 -1.20 -11.31 -7.53
C GLU A 117 -1.45 -9.91 -6.95
N LEU A 118 -2.20 -9.81 -5.86
CA LEU A 118 -2.48 -8.55 -5.18
C LEU A 118 -1.21 -8.00 -4.51
N VAL A 119 -0.53 -8.82 -3.71
CA VAL A 119 0.65 -8.40 -2.95
C VAL A 119 1.77 -7.96 -3.89
N GLU A 120 2.04 -8.71 -4.96
CA GLU A 120 3.06 -8.32 -5.96
C GLU A 120 2.68 -7.02 -6.66
N PHE A 121 1.41 -6.85 -7.06
CA PHE A 121 0.96 -5.63 -7.72
C PHE A 121 1.16 -4.41 -6.81
N LEU A 122 0.78 -4.51 -5.54
CA LEU A 122 0.91 -3.40 -4.58
C LEU A 122 2.37 -3.12 -4.21
N SER A 123 3.11 -4.14 -3.79
CA SER A 123 4.46 -4.00 -3.20
C SER A 123 5.59 -3.91 -4.21
N GLN A 124 5.39 -4.33 -5.47
CA GLN A 124 6.46 -4.34 -6.48
C GLN A 124 6.18 -3.45 -7.69
N GLU A 125 4.93 -3.10 -7.97
CA GLU A 125 4.58 -2.26 -9.12
C GLU A 125 4.01 -0.91 -8.68
N LEU A 126 2.91 -0.93 -7.95
CA LEU A 126 2.20 0.28 -7.57
C LEU A 126 3.09 1.20 -6.74
N ILE A 127 3.80 0.66 -5.74
CA ILE A 127 4.66 1.44 -4.83
C ILE A 127 5.83 2.16 -5.54
N LYS A 128 6.23 1.72 -6.74
CA LYS A 128 7.30 2.33 -7.52
C LYS A 128 6.91 3.66 -8.15
N LEU A 129 5.60 3.91 -8.30
CA LEU A 129 5.13 5.20 -8.81
C LEU A 129 5.52 6.33 -7.84
N PRO A 130 5.84 7.54 -8.36
CA PRO A 130 6.00 8.72 -7.51
C PRO A 130 4.78 8.93 -6.62
N TYR A 131 4.94 9.46 -5.41
CA TYR A 131 3.80 9.74 -4.55
C TYR A 131 2.96 10.89 -5.12
N ALA A 132 3.61 12.02 -5.40
CA ALA A 132 3.01 13.24 -5.95
C ALA A 132 3.27 13.40 -7.47
N GLY A 133 2.70 14.46 -8.05
CA GLY A 133 2.84 14.82 -9.46
C GLY A 133 1.81 14.19 -10.38
N ASP A 134 1.75 14.66 -11.63
CA ASP A 134 0.91 14.05 -12.65
C ASP A 134 1.35 12.60 -12.89
N GLY A 135 0.36 11.71 -12.96
CA GLY A 135 0.59 10.27 -12.99
C GLY A 135 1.23 9.65 -11.73
N GLY A 136 1.35 10.37 -10.60
CA GLY A 136 1.76 9.82 -9.31
C GLY A 136 0.62 9.07 -8.58
N LEU A 137 0.93 8.39 -7.47
CA LEU A 137 -0.02 7.60 -6.68
C LEU A 137 -1.18 8.42 -6.15
N LYS A 138 -0.91 9.62 -5.63
CA LYS A 138 -1.93 10.53 -5.11
C LYS A 138 -2.92 10.94 -6.19
N HIS A 139 -2.42 11.35 -7.36
CA HIS A 139 -3.25 11.69 -8.51
C HIS A 139 -4.05 10.48 -9.02
N ARG A 140 -3.40 9.33 -9.17
CA ARG A 140 -4.02 8.14 -9.76
C ARG A 140 -5.07 7.47 -8.89
N SER A 141 -4.86 7.47 -7.57
CA SER A 141 -5.74 6.82 -6.60
C SER A 141 -6.91 7.68 -6.17
N GLY A 142 -6.79 9.01 -6.26
CA GLY A 142 -7.81 9.96 -5.80
C GLY A 142 -8.06 9.91 -4.29
N LEU A 143 -7.17 9.30 -3.50
CA LEU A 143 -7.34 9.08 -2.06
C LEU A 143 -6.99 10.30 -1.20
N ASP A 144 -6.29 11.28 -1.75
CA ASP A 144 -5.86 12.48 -1.04
C ASP A 144 -6.10 13.75 -1.88
N GLU A 145 -6.25 14.91 -1.24
CA GLU A 145 -6.56 16.18 -1.91
C GLU A 145 -5.31 16.74 -2.56
N TYR A 146 -5.42 17.24 -3.79
CA TYR A 146 -4.54 18.32 -4.23
C TYR A 146 -4.84 19.50 -3.29
N ARG A 147 -4.13 19.58 -2.16
CA ARG A 147 -3.96 20.88 -1.52
C ARG A 147 -3.29 21.73 -2.57
N TYR A 148 -4.03 22.64 -3.18
CA TYR A 148 -3.40 23.85 -3.67
C TYR A 148 -2.69 24.41 -2.44
N ASP A 149 -1.37 24.50 -2.50
CA ASP A 149 -0.71 25.54 -1.73
C ASP A 149 -1.38 26.83 -2.23
N ASN A 150 -2.27 27.39 -1.41
CA ASN A 150 -2.77 28.73 -1.65
C ASN A 150 -1.53 29.63 -1.67
N ILE A 151 -1.25 30.21 -2.85
CA ILE A 151 -0.29 31.30 -3.05
C ILE A 151 -0.70 32.46 -2.15
#